data_AF-A0AAC8VJ88-F1
#
_entry.id   AF-A0AAC8VJ88-F1
#
_cell.length_a   1.000
_cell.length_b   1.000
_cell.length_c   1.000
_cell.angle_alpha   90.00
_cell.angle_beta   90.00
_cell.angle_gamma   90.00
#
_symmetry.space_group_name_H-M   'P 1'
#
loop_
_entity.id
_entity.type
_entity.pdbx_description
1 polymer ?
#
loop_
_entity_poly.entity_id
_entity_poly.type
_entity_poly.pdbx_seq_one_letter_code
_entity_poly.pdbx_strand_id
1 'polypeptide(L)'
;MVKVFRQKCSHSYRYYAVAMPKINMLTDFTDGDFERIHKAHWNIERFHRATKQLCSIEKFQVRTTECIKNHIFCSFIGFIKLECARISDIISNWYQLKKDLFIGVVRGFIIKGIEAEEKSKLIPAVNA
;
A
#
# COMPACT_ATOMS: atom_id res chain seq x y z
N MET A 1 7.05 -4.92 33.42
CA MET A 1 6.81 -3.46 33.45
C MET A 1 6.85 -2.91 32.04
N VAL A 2 6.08 -1.85 31.77
CA VAL A 2 5.91 -1.27 30.42
C VAL A 2 6.11 0.24 30.51
N LYS A 3 6.79 0.83 29.52
CA LYS A 3 6.93 2.27 29.35
C LYS A 3 6.04 2.72 28.20
N VAL A 4 5.27 3.77 28.41
CA VAL A 4 4.29 4.27 27.42
C VAL A 4 4.79 5.58 26.83
N PHE A 5 4.81 5.63 25.50
CA PHE A 5 5.14 6.81 24.71
C PHE A 5 3.89 7.35 24.04
N ARG A 6 3.74 8.68 24.03
CA ARG A 6 2.59 9.36 23.42
C ARG A 6 3.07 10.22 22.26
N GLN A 7 2.59 9.92 21.06
CA GLN A 7 2.84 10.72 19.87
C GLN A 7 1.59 11.51 19.50
N LYS A 8 1.74 12.81 19.25
CA LYS A 8 0.66 13.65 18.70
C LYS A 8 0.57 13.40 17.20
N CYS A 9 -0.54 12.86 16.74
CA CYS A 9 -0.91 12.80 15.32
C CYS A 9 -1.96 13.90 15.06
N SER A 10 -2.10 14.37 13.81
CA SER A 10 -2.85 15.61 13.48
C SER A 10 -4.21 15.76 14.17
N HIS A 11 -4.97 14.67 14.33
CA HIS A 11 -6.31 14.69 14.94
C HIS A 11 -6.45 13.79 16.17
N SER A 12 -5.37 13.16 16.67
CA SER A 12 -5.46 12.20 17.77
C SER A 12 -4.10 11.92 18.42
N TYR A 13 -4.12 11.35 19.61
CA TYR A 13 -2.92 10.81 20.26
C TYR A 13 -2.79 9.33 19.97
N ARG A 14 -1.61 8.90 19.55
CA ARG A 14 -1.27 7.49 19.45
C ARG A 14 -0.34 7.11 20.60
N TYR A 15 -0.73 6.06 21.31
CA TYR A 15 0.03 5.53 22.44
C TYR A 15 0.80 4.28 22.00
N TYR A 16 2.06 4.23 22.39
CA TYR A 16 2.95 3.10 22.12
C TYR A 16 3.43 2.53 23.43
N ALA A 17 3.31 1.21 23.58
CA ALA A 17 3.79 0.50 24.75
C ALA A 17 5.10 -0.23 24.38
N VAL A 18 6.14 0.02 25.15
CA VAL A 18 7.42 -0.69 25.05
C VAL A 18 7.57 -1.56 26.29
N ALA A 19 7.68 -2.87 26.06
CA ALA A 19 7.97 -3.85 27.09
C ALA A 19 9.43 -4.28 26.99
N MET A 20 10.12 -4.25 28.12
CA MET A 20 11.50 -4.76 28.25
C MET A 20 11.55 -5.83 29.33
N PRO A 21 12.41 -6.86 29.17
CA PRO A 21 12.48 -7.97 30.10
C PRO A 21 13.03 -7.59 31.48
N LYS A 22 13.83 -6.51 31.57
CA LYS A 22 14.44 -6.02 32.81
C LYS A 22 14.08 -4.56 33.05
N ILE A 23 13.90 -4.21 34.33
CA ILE A 23 13.48 -2.86 34.74
C ILE A 23 14.54 -1.80 34.43
N ASN A 24 15.83 -2.12 34.64
CA ASN A 24 16.94 -1.19 34.37
C ASN A 24 17.02 -0.82 32.88
N MET A 25 16.75 -1.78 31.99
CA MET A 25 16.70 -1.51 30.55
C MET A 25 15.53 -0.61 30.15
N LEU A 26 14.47 -0.58 30.96
CA LEU A 26 13.31 0.27 30.73
C LEU A 26 13.53 1.70 31.24
N THR A 27 14.28 1.87 32.33
CA THR A 27 14.70 3.19 32.83
C THR A 27 15.67 3.86 31.87
N ASP A 28 16.61 3.08 31.33
CA ASP A 28 17.63 3.57 30.39
C ASP A 28 17.08 3.84 28.99
N PHE A 29 15.91 3.30 28.66
CA PHE A 29 15.28 3.46 27.35
C PHE A 29 14.78 4.89 27.15
N THR A 30 15.39 5.63 26.24
CA THR A 30 15.13 7.07 26.04
C THR A 30 14.07 7.35 24.95
N ASP A 31 13.62 8.59 24.86
CA ASP A 31 12.78 9.06 23.76
C ASP A 31 13.48 8.91 22.39
N GLY A 32 14.81 9.07 22.34
CA GLY A 32 15.59 8.87 21.12
C GLY A 32 15.63 7.41 20.66
N ASP A 33 15.65 6.47 21.61
CA ASP A 33 15.53 5.04 21.29
C ASP A 33 14.14 4.71 20.75
N PHE A 34 13.10 5.31 21.35
CA PHE A 34 11.74 5.19 20.84
C PHE A 34 11.64 5.71 19.40
N GLU A 35 12.17 6.90 19.11
CA GLU A 35 12.10 7.50 17.77
C GLU A 35 12.85 6.64 16.73
N ARG A 36 14.02 6.11 17.08
CA ARG A 36 14.78 5.18 16.21
C ARG A 36 13.97 3.94 15.86
N ILE A 37 13.38 3.29 16.88
CA ILE A 37 12.58 2.07 16.69
C ILE A 37 11.29 2.38 15.92
N HIS A 38 10.63 3.48 16.25
CA HIS A 38 9.40 3.93 15.58
C HIS A 38 9.63 4.20 14.09
N LYS A 39 10.73 4.89 13.75
CA LYS A 39 11.13 5.13 12.36
C LYS A 39 11.41 3.82 11.61
N ALA A 40 12.08 2.86 12.26
CA ALA A 40 12.31 1.54 11.68
C ALA A 40 11.00 0.76 11.48
N HIS A 41 10.10 0.80 12.46
CA HIS A 41 8.76 0.20 12.38
C HIS A 41 7.98 0.75 11.17
N TRP A 42 8.04 2.06 10.94
CA TRP A 42 7.34 2.69 9.82
C TRP A 42 7.74 2.09 8.46
N ASN A 43 8.97 1.61 8.30
CA ASN A 43 9.39 0.93 7.06
C ASN A 43 8.62 -0.37 6.84
N ILE A 44 8.33 -1.12 7.91
CA ILE A 44 7.50 -2.34 7.84
C ILE A 44 6.06 -1.99 7.48
N GLU A 45 5.49 -0.93 8.06
CA GLU A 45 4.15 -0.47 7.71
C GLU A 45 4.06 -0.05 6.23
N ARG A 46 5.09 0.68 5.75
CA ARG A 46 5.20 1.07 4.34
C ARG A 46 5.30 -0.14 3.42
N PHE A 47 6.11 -1.14 3.77
CA PHE A 47 6.19 -2.42 3.05
C PHE A 47 4.81 -3.07 2.92
N HIS A 48 4.12 -3.31 4.05
CA HIS A 48 2.80 -3.94 4.01
C HIS A 48 1.79 -3.14 3.20
N ARG A 49 1.76 -1.81 3.34
CA ARG A 49 0.87 -0.95 2.57
C ARG A 49 1.13 -1.06 1.07
N ALA A 50 2.40 -1.01 0.66
CA ALA A 50 2.79 -1.14 -0.73
C ALA A 50 2.44 -2.52 -1.28
N THR A 51 2.75 -3.62 -0.58
CA THR A 51 2.43 -4.98 -1.04
C THR A 51 0.92 -5.20 -1.18
N LYS A 52 0.11 -4.69 -0.24
CA LYS A 52 -1.36 -4.76 -0.34
C LYS A 52 -1.91 -3.96 -1.51
N GLN A 53 -1.47 -2.72 -1.65
CA GLN A 53 -2.07 -1.79 -2.62
C GLN A 53 -1.52 -1.97 -4.04
N LEU A 54 -0.24 -2.32 -4.20
CA LEU A 54 0.44 -2.38 -5.49
C LEU A 54 0.53 -3.81 -6.02
N CYS A 55 0.83 -4.78 -5.14
CA CYS A 55 1.04 -6.18 -5.54
C CYS A 55 -0.21 -7.05 -5.34
N SER A 56 -1.31 -6.49 -4.82
CA SER A 56 -2.61 -7.18 -4.70
C SER A 56 -2.54 -8.51 -3.93
N ILE A 57 -1.66 -8.59 -2.91
CA ILE A 57 -1.42 -9.82 -2.14
C ILE A 57 -2.69 -10.38 -1.49
N GLU A 58 -3.65 -9.51 -1.16
CA GLU A 58 -4.93 -9.87 -0.50
C GLU A 58 -6.08 -10.15 -1.47
N LYS A 59 -5.89 -9.92 -2.79
CA LYS A 59 -6.98 -9.99 -3.78
C LYS A 59 -7.07 -11.34 -4.50
N PHE A 60 -6.24 -12.31 -4.11
CA PHE A 60 -6.21 -13.63 -4.74
C PHE A 60 -7.36 -14.50 -4.25
N GLN A 61 -8.16 -15.00 -5.18
CA GLN A 61 -9.42 -15.71 -4.88
C GLN A 61 -9.28 -17.25 -4.86
N VAL A 62 -8.17 -17.79 -5.37
CA VAL A 62 -7.96 -19.24 -5.47
C VAL A 62 -7.63 -19.81 -4.09
N ARG A 63 -8.27 -20.94 -3.73
CA ARG A 63 -8.16 -21.57 -2.40
C ARG A 63 -7.15 -22.72 -2.31
N THR A 64 -6.48 -23.06 -3.40
CA THR A 64 -5.45 -24.08 -3.44
C THR A 64 -4.19 -23.59 -2.72
N THR A 65 -3.71 -24.33 -1.74
CA THR A 65 -2.56 -23.97 -0.88
C THR A 65 -1.31 -23.60 -1.68
N GLU A 66 -0.97 -24.37 -2.72
CA GLU A 66 0.18 -24.11 -3.57
C GLU A 66 0.04 -22.79 -4.33
N CYS A 67 -1.13 -22.55 -4.94
CA CYS A 67 -1.42 -21.31 -5.64
C CYS A 67 -1.35 -20.09 -4.71
N ILE A 68 -1.83 -20.22 -3.46
CA ILE A 68 -1.76 -19.15 -2.46
C ILE A 68 -0.30 -18.85 -2.11
N LYS A 69 0.52 -19.88 -1.84
CA LYS A 69 1.95 -19.71 -1.55
C LYS A 69 2.67 -19.03 -2.72
N ASN A 70 2.38 -19.46 -3.94
CA ASN A 70 2.97 -18.89 -5.15
C ASN A 70 2.54 -17.42 -5.34
N HIS A 71 1.28 -17.08 -5.09
CA HIS A 71 0.79 -15.70 -5.16
C HIS A 71 1.49 -14.78 -4.14
N ILE A 72 1.64 -15.25 -2.90
CA ILE A 72 2.36 -14.52 -1.84
C ILE A 72 3.82 -14.30 -2.26
N PHE A 73 4.49 -15.36 -2.74
CA PHE A 73 5.87 -15.28 -3.22
C PHE A 73 6.00 -14.27 -4.37
N CYS A 74 5.17 -14.39 -5.41
CA CYS A 74 5.15 -13.46 -6.54
C CYS A 74 4.87 -12.01 -6.11
N SER A 75 4.00 -11.81 -5.13
CA SER A 75 3.70 -10.48 -4.58
C SER A 75 4.93 -9.86 -3.91
N PHE A 76 5.71 -10.64 -3.15
CA PHE A 76 6.95 -10.17 -2.55
C PHE A 76 8.03 -9.89 -3.58
N ILE A 77 8.22 -10.77 -4.56
CA ILE A 77 9.15 -10.52 -5.68
C ILE A 77 8.76 -9.27 -6.45
N GLY A 78 7.46 -9.06 -6.70
CA GLY A 78 6.95 -7.84 -7.34
C GLY A 78 7.31 -6.58 -6.57
N PHE A 79 7.14 -6.60 -5.24
CA PHE A 79 7.55 -5.48 -4.39
C PHE A 79 9.07 -5.24 -4.42
N ILE A 80 9.88 -6.30 -4.33
CA ILE A 80 11.35 -6.18 -4.40
C ILE A 80 11.79 -5.55 -5.72
N LYS A 81 11.20 -5.96 -6.85
CA LYS A 81 11.49 -5.36 -8.15
C LYS A 81 11.14 -3.87 -8.21
N LEU A 82 10.01 -3.48 -7.61
CA LEU A 82 9.62 -2.07 -7.49
C LEU A 82 10.60 -1.27 -6.61
N GLU A 83 11.07 -1.84 -5.51
CA GLU A 83 12.11 -1.23 -4.68
C GLU A 83 13.43 -1.08 -5.43
N CYS A 84 13.89 -2.13 -6.11
CA CYS A 84 15.10 -2.06 -6.93
C CYS A 84 14.98 -0.98 -8.00
N ALA A 85 13.86 -0.91 -8.71
CA ALA A 85 13.62 0.14 -9.71
C ALA A 85 13.65 1.54 -9.10
N ARG A 86 13.18 1.70 -7.85
CA ARG A 86 13.25 2.98 -7.13
C ARG A 86 14.66 3.34 -6.69
N ILE A 87 15.42 2.36 -6.20
CA ILE A 87 16.82 2.55 -5.77
C ILE A 87 17.72 2.85 -6.98
N SER A 88 17.42 2.27 -8.13
CA SER A 88 18.10 2.53 -9.40
C SER A 88 17.60 3.78 -10.12
N ASP A 89 16.80 4.63 -9.46
CA ASP A 89 16.23 5.88 -10.02
C ASP A 89 15.44 5.71 -11.34
N ILE A 90 15.01 4.49 -11.67
CA ILE A 90 14.12 4.21 -12.82
C ILE A 90 12.72 4.76 -12.53
N ILE A 91 12.28 4.67 -11.27
CA ILE A 91 11.01 5.21 -10.80
C ILE A 91 11.22 6.03 -9.53
N SER A 92 10.61 7.20 -9.45
CA SER A 92 10.68 8.04 -8.24
C SER A 92 9.75 7.54 -7.12
N ASN A 93 8.57 7.02 -7.49
CA ASN A 93 7.54 6.60 -6.55
C ASN A 93 6.67 5.47 -7.12
N TRP A 94 6.51 4.37 -6.37
CA TRP A 94 5.70 3.23 -6.80
C TRP A 94 4.22 3.55 -7.01
N TYR A 95 3.66 4.42 -6.16
CA TYR A 95 2.24 4.80 -6.25
C TYR A 95 1.96 5.60 -7.52
N GLN A 96 2.92 6.45 -7.92
CA GLN A 96 2.83 7.23 -9.14
C GLN A 96 2.86 6.31 -10.35
N LEU A 97 3.81 5.36 -10.40
CA LEU A 97 3.89 4.35 -11.46
C LEU A 97 2.55 3.60 -11.64
N LYS A 98 1.97 3.13 -10.53
CA LYS A 98 0.65 2.47 -10.60
C LYS A 98 -0.41 3.41 -11.15
N LYS A 99 -0.49 4.64 -10.65
CA LYS A 99 -1.48 5.63 -11.09
C LYS A 99 -1.36 5.89 -12.60
N ASP A 100 -0.16 6.09 -13.09
CA ASP A 100 0.10 6.40 -14.50
C ASP A 100 -0.29 5.25 -15.42
N LEU A 101 -0.06 4.00 -15.00
CA LEU A 101 -0.51 2.81 -15.72
C LEU A 101 -2.04 2.77 -15.88
N PHE A 102 -2.79 3.17 -14.84
CA PHE A 102 -4.25 3.08 -14.85
C PHE A 102 -4.94 4.31 -15.46
N ILE A 103 -4.34 5.51 -15.42
CA ILE A 103 -4.97 6.73 -15.95
C ILE A 103 -5.36 6.57 -17.41
N GLY A 104 -4.47 6.02 -18.25
CA GLY A 104 -4.75 5.84 -19.68
C GLY A 104 -5.93 4.89 -19.93
N VAL A 105 -5.97 3.79 -19.19
CA VAL A 105 -7.05 2.79 -19.29
C VAL A 105 -8.40 3.38 -18.85
N VAL A 106 -8.42 4.07 -17.70
CA VAL A 106 -9.64 4.71 -17.17
C VAL A 106 -10.14 5.79 -18.12
N ARG A 107 -9.24 6.65 -18.63
CA ARG A 107 -9.59 7.68 -19.60
C ARG A 107 -10.20 7.08 -20.87
N GLY A 108 -9.58 6.04 -21.42
CA GLY A 108 -10.08 5.36 -22.62
C GLY A 108 -11.45 4.70 -22.39
N PHE A 109 -11.67 4.11 -21.21
CA PHE A 109 -12.96 3.55 -20.84
C PHE A 109 -14.07 4.61 -20.76
N ILE A 110 -13.80 5.75 -20.11
CA ILE A 110 -14.77 6.85 -19.98
C ILE A 110 -15.14 7.41 -21.36
N ILE A 111 -14.16 7.68 -22.23
CA ILE A 111 -14.42 8.21 -23.58
C ILE A 111 -15.29 7.25 -24.39
N LYS A 112 -14.96 5.96 -24.40
CA LYS A 112 -15.77 4.94 -25.09
C LYS A 112 -17.19 4.86 -24.55
N GLY A 113 -17.37 5.04 -23.24
CA GLY A 113 -18.69 5.08 -22.59
C GLY A 113 -19.52 6.27 -23.06
N ILE A 114 -18.92 7.47 -23.13
CA ILE A 114 -19.57 8.68 -23.62
C ILE A 114 -19.97 8.54 -25.09
N GLU A 115 -19.05 8.05 -25.94
CA GLU A 115 -19.33 7.81 -27.37
C GLU A 115 -20.46 6.79 -27.59
N ALA A 116 -20.54 5.75 -26.75
CA ALA A 116 -21.62 4.77 -26.81
C ALA A 116 -22.97 5.39 -26.40
N GLU A 117 -22.97 6.27 -25.40
CA GLU A 117 -24.17 6.99 -24.97
C GLU A 117 -24.65 7.96 -26.06
N GLU A 118 -23.76 8.72 -26.69
CA GLU A 118 -24.10 9.62 -27.81
C GLU A 118 -24.65 8.84 -29.01
N LYS A 119 -24.04 7.70 -29.36
CA LYS A 119 -24.57 6.81 -30.42
C LYS A 119 -25.94 6.24 -30.08
N SER A 120 -26.22 5.94 -28.82
CA SER A 120 -27.55 5.44 -28.39
C SER A 120 -28.64 6.51 -28.55
N LYS A 121 -28.29 7.80 -28.38
CA LYS A 121 -29.19 8.94 -28.59
C LYS A 121 -29.44 9.24 -30.08
N LEU A 122 -28.54 8.79 -30.95
CA LEU A 122 -28.62 8.94 -32.42
C LEU A 122 -29.45 7.85 -33.11
N ILE A 123 -29.86 6.78 -32.41
CA ILE A 123 -30.80 5.81 -32.96
C ILE A 123 -32.17 6.51 -33.03
N PRO A 124 -32.71 6.80 -34.23
CA PRO A 124 -34.03 7.39 -34.33
C PRO A 124 -35.05 6.40 -33.78
N ALA A 125 -36.14 6.91 -33.21
CA ALA A 125 -37.35 6.12 -32.99
C ALA A 125 -37.84 5.57 -34.34
N VAL A 126 -37.29 4.43 -34.76
CA VAL A 126 -37.83 3.63 -35.85
C VAL A 126 -38.90 2.77 -35.21
N ASN A 127 -40.14 3.26 -35.32
CA ASN A 127 -41.42 2.55 -35.41
C ASN A 127 -42.51 3.27 -34.57
N ALA A 128 -43.28 4.11 -35.26
CA ALA A 128 -44.72 4.33 -35.03
C ALA A 128 -45.36 4.54 -36.41
#